data_AF-A0A6M4P5X8-F1
#
_entry.id   AF-A0A6M4P5X8-F1
#
_cell.length_a   1.000
_cell.length_b   1.000
_cell.length_c   1.000
_cell.angle_alpha   90.00
_cell.angle_beta   90.00
_cell.angle_gamma   90.00
#
_symmetry.space_group_name_H-M   'P 1'
#
loop_
_entity.id
_entity.type
_entity.pdbx_description
1 polymer ?
#
loop_
_entity_poly.entity_id
_entity_poly.type
_entity_poly.pdbx_seq_one_letter_code
_entity_poly.pdbx_strand_id
1 'polypeptide(L)' 'MTTTNYNIRLDQELRDRAFSVFESYGLTPSQAIKLFLNQVAETNTVPLSFDYQARLDVSTIPKIADDDSQSI' A
#
# COMPACT_ATOMS: atom_id res chain seq x y z
N MET A 1 27.13 0.40 19.24
CA MET A 1 25.69 0.51 18.93
C MET A 1 25.07 -0.85 19.13
N THR A 2 24.03 -0.96 19.96
CA THR A 2 23.34 -2.23 20.24
C THR A 2 22.39 -2.53 19.08
N THR A 3 22.64 -3.61 18.35
CA THR A 3 21.74 -4.08 17.29
C THR A 3 20.70 -5.02 17.88
N THR A 4 19.43 -4.65 17.80
CA THR A 4 18.30 -5.48 18.24
C THR A 4 17.69 -6.20 17.04
N ASN A 5 17.31 -7.47 17.21
CA ASN A 5 16.59 -8.22 16.20
C ASN A 5 15.11 -7.84 16.21
N TYR A 6 14.52 -7.61 15.03
CA TYR A 6 13.10 -7.31 14.87
C TYR A 6 12.45 -8.40 14.01
N ASN A 7 11.46 -9.09 14.55
CA ASN A 7 10.70 -10.13 13.86
C ASN A 7 9.32 -9.59 13.48
N ILE A 8 8.97 -9.70 12.19
CA ILE A 8 7.68 -9.27 11.64
C ILE A 8 7.00 -10.47 11.02
N ARG A 9 5.72 -10.66 11.32
CA ARG A 9 4.86 -11.61 10.59
C ARG A 9 4.28 -10.91 9.38
N LEU A 10 4.42 -11.53 8.22
CA LEU A 10 3.93 -11.00 6.95
C LEU A 10 3.29 -12.13 6.14
N ASP A 11 2.18 -11.82 5.47
CA ASP A 11 1.58 -12.71 4.47
C ASP A 11 2.56 -12.99 3.33
N GLN A 12 2.51 -14.21 2.79
CA GLN A 12 3.44 -14.64 1.76
C GLN A 12 3.34 -13.80 0.49
N GLU A 13 2.12 -13.56 -0.01
CA GLU A 13 1.94 -12.73 -1.20
C GLU A 13 2.40 -11.28 -1.01
N LEU A 14 2.26 -10.75 0.21
CA LEU A 14 2.72 -9.39 0.52
C LEU A 14 4.25 -9.34 0.56
N ARG A 15 4.88 -10.35 1.18
CA ARG A 15 6.33 -10.52 1.17
C ARG A 15 6.87 -10.56 -0.26
N ASP A 16 6.35 -11.45 -1.08
CA ASP A 16 6.91 -11.72 -2.40
C ASP A 16 6.78 -10.48 -3.31
N ARG A 17 5.62 -9.78 -3.25
CA ARG A 17 5.43 -8.52 -3.98
C ARG A 17 6.35 -7.41 -3.49
N ALA A 18 6.45 -7.19 -2.19
CA ALA A 18 7.30 -6.13 -1.65
C ALA A 18 8.79 -6.39 -1.90
N PHE A 19 9.22 -7.65 -1.78
CA PHE A 19 10.62 -8.03 -1.92
C PHE A 19 11.05 -7.89 -3.38
N SER A 20 10.21 -8.29 -4.34
CA SER A 20 10.47 -8.08 -5.77
C SER A 20 10.66 -6.59 -6.11
N VAL A 21 9.89 -5.70 -5.48
CA VAL A 21 10.08 -4.25 -5.65
C VAL A 21 11.43 -3.82 -5.07
N PHE A 22 11.77 -4.22 -3.84
CA PHE A 22 13.07 -3.87 -3.25
C PHE A 22 14.26 -4.38 -4.07
N GLU A 23 14.18 -5.62 -4.57
CA GLU A 23 15.19 -6.21 -5.45
C GLU A 23 15.34 -5.45 -6.76
N SER A 24 14.24 -4.94 -7.33
CA SER A 24 14.29 -4.10 -8.54
C SER A 24 15.07 -2.78 -8.33
N TYR A 25 15.08 -2.28 -7.09
CA TYR A 25 15.89 -1.13 -6.67
C TYR A 25 17.30 -1.52 -6.19
N GLY A 26 17.65 -2.81 -6.21
CA GLY A 26 18.94 -3.32 -5.70
C GLY A 26 19.05 -3.28 -4.17
N LEU A 27 17.93 -3.20 -3.46
CA LEU A 27 17.88 -3.13 -2.00
C LEU A 27 17.51 -4.48 -1.40
N THR A 28 18.18 -4.86 -0.31
CA THR A 28 17.71 -5.99 0.50
C THR A 28 16.50 -5.56 1.34
N PRO A 29 15.55 -6.48 1.65
CA PRO A 29 14.39 -6.16 2.47
C PRO A 29 14.75 -5.53 3.81
N SER A 30 15.81 -6.03 4.47
CA SER A 30 16.30 -5.46 5.74
C SER A 30 16.79 -4.02 5.59
N GLN A 31 17.44 -3.68 4.47
CA GLN A 31 17.86 -2.30 4.21
C GLN A 31 16.66 -1.40 3.97
N ALA A 32 15.69 -1.83 3.17
CA ALA A 32 14.48 -1.06 2.89
C ALA A 32 13.69 -0.76 4.19
N ILE A 33 13.50 -1.77 5.04
CA ILE A 33 12.83 -1.59 6.34
C ILE A 33 13.65 -0.66 7.26
N LYS A 34 14.98 -0.76 7.26
CA LYS A 34 15.83 0.16 8.05
C LYS A 34 15.70 1.60 7.57
N LEU A 35 15.67 1.84 6.26
CA LEU A 35 15.45 3.17 5.68
C LEU A 35 14.07 3.71 6.05
N PHE A 36 13.03 2.87 5.98
CA PHE A 36 11.68 3.23 6.41
C PHE A 36 11.66 3.66 7.88
N LEU A 37 12.24 2.86 8.78
CA LEU A 37 12.28 3.18 10.22
C LEU A 37 13.09 4.45 10.51
N ASN A 38 14.21 4.65 9.79
CA ASN A 38 14.99 5.88 9.90
C ASN A 38 14.15 7.09 9.48
N GLN A 39 13.46 7.02 8.33
CA GLN A 39 12.60 8.09 7.86
C GLN A 39 11.53 8.43 8.90
N VAL A 40 10.85 7.42 9.46
CA VAL A 40 9.82 7.62 10.51
C VAL A 40 10.40 8.32 11.74
N ALA A 41 11.59 7.89 12.18
CA ALA A 41 12.26 8.47 13.34
C ALA A 41 12.74 9.91 13.09
N GLU A 42 13.26 10.19 11.90
CA GLU A 42 13.74 11.53 11.53
C GLU A 42 12.60 12.52 11.33
N THR A 43 11.54 12.11 10.63
CA THR A 43 10.42 13.01 10.32
C THR A 43 9.31 13.02 11.37
N ASN A 44 9.37 12.13 12.36
CA ASN A 44 8.31 11.93 13.36
C ASN A 44 6.92 11.75 12.74
N THR A 45 6.88 11.23 11.51
CA THR A 45 5.65 10.98 10.75
C THR A 45 5.82 9.69 9.97
N VAL A 46 4.71 8.99 9.73
CA VAL A 46 4.71 7.75 8.97
C VAL A 46 4.62 8.11 7.48
N PRO A 47 5.66 7.82 6.65
CA PRO A 47 5.70 8.18 5.24
C PRO A 47 4.87 7.19 4.40
N LEU A 48 3.65 6.90 4.85
CA LEU A 48 2.67 6.14 4.09
C LEU A 48 1.66 7.15 3.56
N SER A 49 1.58 7.24 2.23
CA SER A 49 0.42 7.87 1.61
C SER A 49 -0.77 6.97 1.88
N PHE A 50 -1.67 7.39 2.78
CA PHE A 50 -2.96 6.72 2.98
C PHE A 50 -3.92 6.92 1.78
N ASP A 51 -3.44 7.54 0.70
CA ASP A 51 -4.06 7.62 -0.63
C ASP A 51 -4.13 6.26 -1.36
N TYR A 52 -4.06 5.15 -0.61
CA TYR A 52 -4.59 3.88 -1.10
C TYR A 52 -6.11 4.04 -1.22
N GLN A 53 -6.52 4.76 -2.26
CA GLN A 53 -7.82 4.61 -2.87
C GLN A 53 -7.86 3.14 -3.28
N ALA A 54 -8.42 2.31 -2.40
CA ALA A 54 -9.04 1.07 -2.82
C ALA A 54 -9.77 1.45 -4.09
N ARG A 55 -9.33 0.91 -5.25
CA ARG A 55 -10.01 1.13 -6.51
C ARG A 55 -11.48 0.91 -6.21
N LEU A 56 -12.24 2.00 -6.12
CA LEU A 56 -13.69 1.95 -6.04
C LEU A 56 -14.04 1.23 -7.32
N ASP A 57 -14.41 -0.03 -7.19
CA ASP A 57 -14.89 -0.82 -8.29
C ASP A 57 -16.14 -0.11 -8.78
N VAL A 58 -15.96 0.75 -9.79
CA VAL A 58 -17.00 1.57 -10.42
C VAL A 58 -18.02 0.71 -11.16
N SER A 59 -18.00 -0.62 -11.01
CA SER A 59 -18.93 -1.53 -11.68
C SER A 59 -20.28 -1.65 -10.98
N THR A 60 -20.49 -1.04 -9.81
CA THR A 60 -21.80 -1.05 -9.12
C THR A 60 -22.37 0.37 -8.95
N ILE A 61 -22.44 1.14 -10.04
CA ILE A 61 -23.46 2.19 -10.14
C ILE A 61 -24.70 1.50 -10.74
N PRO A 62 -25.73 1.16 -9.94
CA PRO A 62 -26.99 0.77 -10.54
C PRO A 62 -27.50 1.96 -11.33
N LYS A 63 -27.72 1.77 -12.63
CA LYS A 63 -28.39 2.73 -13.51
C LYS A 63 -29.80 2.96 -12.96
N ILE A 64 -29.95 3.99 -12.12
CA ILE A 64 -31.23 4.51 -11.66
C ILE A 64 -31.37 5.87 -12.31
N ALA A 65 -31.87 5.89 -13.54
CA ALA A 65 -32.53 7.02 -14.20
C ALA A 65 -32.70 6.67 -15.68
N ASP A 66 -33.86 6.12 -16.03
CA ASP A 66 -34.56 6.37 -17.30
C ASP A 66 -36.02 5.89 -17.09
N ASP A 67 -36.68 6.44 -16.06
CA ASP A 67 -38.13 6.54 -15.99
C ASP A 67 -38.44 8.01 -16.26
N ASP A 68 -38.65 8.36 -17.53
CA ASP A 68 -39.53 9.42 -18.02
C ASP A 68 -39.30 9.60 -19.53
N SER A 69 -40.05 8.88 -20.36
CA SER A 69 -40.47 9.32 -21.71
C SER A 69 -41.24 8.21 -22.43
N GLN A 70 -42.54 8.14 -22.17
CA GLN A 70 -43.53 7.87 -23.23
C GLN A 70 -44.88 8.46 -22.82
N SER A 71 -44.98 9.79 -22.98
CA SER A 71 -46.24 10.45 -23.30
C SER A 71 -46.31 10.55 -24.83
N ILE A 72 -47.25 9.85 -25.48
CA ILE A 72 -48.28 10.32 -26.45
C ILE A 72 -49.18 9.13 -26.73
#